data_AF-A0A6V7KGG9-F1
#
_entry.id   AF-A0A6V7KGG9-F1
#
_cell.length_a   1.000
_cell.length_b   1.000
_cell.length_c   1.000
_cell.angle_alpha   90.00
_cell.angle_beta   90.00
_cell.angle_gamma   90.00
#
_symmetry.space_group_name_H-M   'P 1'
#
loop_
_entity.id
_entity.type
_entity.pdbx_description
1 polymer ?
#
loop_
_entity_poly.entity_id
_entity_poly.type
_entity_poly.pdbx_seq_one_letter_code
_entity_poly.pdbx_strand_id
1 'polypeptide(L)'
;TNEERAALLRAVRSTPIAAKFYSEGREKIEDIDFELVDLEQVFIGDPFTIEVNIVNKSEEVRTIRAVLSAGSVYYNGVKAKQIKRAEGRFQLAPGGTETLRLRCTVEEYLDKLVEYSNMKIFAIATVEETEQTWADEDDFQVIKPTIKVE
;
A
#
# COMPACT_ATOMS: atom_id res chain seq x y z
N THR A 1 -19.03 17.14 -7.20
CA THR A 1 -19.81 18.32 -7.67
C THR A 1 -19.02 19.61 -7.45
N ASN A 2 -19.40 20.72 -8.09
CA ASN A 2 -18.71 22.02 -7.90
C ASN A 2 -18.78 22.52 -6.44
N GLU A 3 -19.85 22.17 -5.72
CA GLU A 3 -20.02 22.50 -4.30
C GLU A 3 -19.03 21.77 -3.40
N GLU A 4 -18.83 20.46 -3.60
CA GLU A 4 -17.81 19.68 -2.88
C GLU A 4 -16.41 20.29 -3.07
N ARG A 5 -16.06 20.69 -4.30
CA ARG A 5 -14.78 21.32 -4.60
C ARG A 5 -14.62 22.66 -3.90
N ALA A 6 -15.67 23.48 -3.84
CA ALA A 6 -15.64 24.76 -3.15
C ALA A 6 -15.50 24.61 -1.63
N ALA A 7 -16.23 23.65 -1.04
CA ALA A 7 -16.16 23.34 0.38
C ALA A 7 -14.77 22.82 0.78
N LEU A 8 -14.20 21.91 -0.02
CA LEU A 8 -12.84 21.41 0.15
C LEU A 8 -11.80 22.54 0.12
N LEU A 9 -11.84 23.38 -0.91
CA LEU A 9 -10.89 24.49 -1.05
C LEU A 9 -11.00 25.50 0.10
N ARG A 10 -12.20 25.71 0.67
CA ARG A 10 -12.39 26.54 1.86
C ARG A 10 -11.72 25.92 3.09
N ALA A 11 -11.83 24.61 3.27
CA ALA A 11 -11.18 23.89 4.37
C ALA A 11 -9.66 23.85 4.21
N VAL A 12 -9.16 23.62 2.98
CA VAL A 12 -7.73 23.64 2.67
C VAL A 12 -7.09 25.00 3.00
N ARG A 13 -7.79 26.11 2.70
CA ARG A 13 -7.32 27.47 3.03
C ARG A 13 -7.33 27.80 4.52
N SER A 14 -8.04 27.02 5.35
CA SER A 14 -8.13 27.30 6.79
C SER A 14 -6.87 26.88 7.55
N THR A 15 -6.01 26.04 6.96
CA THR A 15 -4.74 25.62 7.56
C THR A 15 -3.56 25.90 6.63
N PRO A 16 -2.48 26.55 7.12
CA PRO A 16 -1.31 26.85 6.29
C PRO A 16 -0.65 25.60 5.70
N ILE A 17 -0.71 24.49 6.42
CA ILE A 17 -0.15 23.20 6.02
C ILE A 17 -0.91 22.66 4.81
N ALA A 18 -2.24 22.53 4.89
CA ALA A 18 -3.04 22.02 3.77
C ALA A 18 -2.97 22.96 2.55
N ALA A 19 -2.97 24.29 2.78
CA ALA A 19 -2.81 25.26 1.72
C ALA A 19 -1.51 25.07 0.94
N LYS A 20 -0.38 24.83 1.62
CA LYS A 20 0.90 24.56 0.97
C LYS A 20 0.83 23.33 0.05
N PHE A 21 0.36 22.19 0.55
CA PHE A 21 0.26 20.95 -0.22
C PHE A 21 -0.71 21.04 -1.42
N TYR A 22 -1.78 21.84 -1.32
CA TYR A 22 -2.74 22.02 -2.41
C TYR A 22 -2.36 23.12 -3.41
N SER A 23 -1.50 24.07 -3.03
CA SER A 23 -1.14 25.25 -3.84
C SER A 23 0.12 25.09 -4.69
N GLU A 24 0.90 24.03 -4.44
CA GLU A 24 2.10 23.74 -5.23
C GLU A 24 1.70 23.24 -6.63
N GLY A 25 1.48 24.21 -7.53
CA GLY A 25 1.24 24.02 -8.96
C GLY A 25 2.47 23.59 -9.76
N ARG A 26 3.29 22.68 -9.21
CA ARG A 26 4.26 21.95 -10.03
C ARG A 26 3.47 20.98 -10.90
N GLU A 27 3.81 20.91 -12.18
CA GLU A 27 3.36 19.80 -13.01
C GLU A 27 3.88 18.51 -12.36
N LYS A 28 2.97 17.75 -11.75
CA LYS A 28 3.32 16.44 -11.19
C LYS A 28 3.55 15.51 -12.38
N ILE A 29 4.81 15.14 -12.58
CA ILE A 29 5.17 14.13 -13.57
C ILE A 29 4.85 12.78 -12.91
N GLU A 30 3.73 12.19 -13.30
CA GLU A 30 3.30 10.87 -12.88
C GLU A 30 3.49 9.90 -14.06
N ASP A 31 4.67 9.32 -14.16
CA ASP A 31 5.12 8.52 -15.31
C ASP A 31 5.48 7.07 -14.96
N ILE A 32 5.28 6.67 -13.71
CA ILE A 32 5.26 5.28 -13.26
C ILE A 32 3.84 4.88 -12.86
N ASP A 33 3.35 3.76 -13.38
CA ASP A 33 2.14 3.12 -12.86
C ASP A 33 2.51 2.14 -11.75
N PHE A 34 1.70 2.13 -10.71
CA PHE A 34 1.77 1.20 -9.60
C PHE A 34 0.39 0.56 -9.39
N GLU A 35 0.36 -0.74 -9.13
CA GLU A 35 -0.87 -1.48 -8.83
C GLU A 35 -0.57 -2.49 -7.72
N LEU A 36 -1.28 -2.36 -6.59
CA LEU A 36 -1.30 -3.38 -5.54
C LEU A 36 -2.25 -4.50 -5.98
N VAL A 37 -1.79 -5.75 -5.93
CA VAL A 37 -2.65 -6.90 -6.24
C VAL A 37 -3.42 -7.30 -4.99
N ASP A 38 -4.74 -7.19 -5.05
CA ASP A 38 -5.67 -7.52 -3.95
C ASP A 38 -5.54 -9.00 -3.52
N LEU A 39 -5.59 -9.24 -2.22
CA LEU A 39 -5.61 -10.59 -1.65
C LEU A 39 -7.05 -11.01 -1.29
N GLU A 40 -7.67 -11.81 -2.15
CA GLU A 40 -9.08 -12.20 -1.96
C GLU A 40 -9.32 -13.12 -0.75
N GLN A 41 -8.59 -14.24 -0.65
CA GLN A 41 -8.81 -15.24 0.40
C GLN A 41 -7.49 -15.88 0.86
N VAL A 42 -7.22 -15.77 2.16
CA VAL A 42 -6.09 -16.44 2.81
C VAL A 42 -6.63 -17.34 3.91
N PHE A 43 -6.43 -18.65 3.77
CA PHE A 43 -6.79 -19.60 4.83
C PHE A 43 -5.71 -19.63 5.91
N ILE A 44 -6.13 -19.83 7.15
CA ILE A 44 -5.19 -20.01 8.26
C ILE A 44 -4.30 -21.23 8.00
N GLY A 45 -2.99 -21.05 8.14
CA GLY A 45 -2.00 -22.10 7.86
C GLY A 45 -1.44 -22.06 6.44
N ASP A 46 -1.95 -21.19 5.56
CA ASP A 46 -1.37 -20.97 4.23
C ASP A 46 -0.49 -19.70 4.22
N PRO A 47 0.66 -19.71 3.53
CA PRO A 47 1.42 -18.49 3.29
C PRO A 47 0.70 -17.60 2.28
N PHE A 48 0.91 -16.28 2.36
CA PHE A 48 0.41 -15.32 1.38
C PHE A 48 1.56 -14.44 0.85
N THR A 49 1.36 -13.79 -0.30
CA THR A 49 2.36 -12.93 -0.93
C THR A 49 1.72 -11.61 -1.32
N ILE A 50 2.28 -10.50 -0.85
CA ILE A 50 1.92 -9.16 -1.31
C ILE A 50 2.63 -8.92 -2.64
N GLU A 51 1.91 -8.50 -3.67
CA GLU A 51 2.49 -8.17 -4.98
C GLU A 51 2.15 -6.73 -5.38
N VAL A 52 3.16 -5.99 -5.86
CA VAL A 52 2.97 -4.67 -6.46
C VAL A 52 3.55 -4.70 -7.87
N ASN A 53 2.69 -4.49 -8.86
CA ASN A 53 3.08 -4.34 -10.25
C ASN A 53 3.50 -2.90 -10.52
N ILE A 54 4.61 -2.74 -11.23
CA ILE A 54 5.21 -1.44 -11.50
C ILE A 54 5.54 -1.37 -12.98
N VAL A 55 5.12 -0.28 -13.64
CA VAL A 55 5.37 -0.06 -15.07
C VAL A 55 5.93 1.34 -15.29
N ASN A 56 7.13 1.43 -15.88
CA ASN A 56 7.69 2.71 -16.29
C ASN A 56 7.14 3.12 -17.65
N LYS A 57 6.32 4.18 -17.69
CA LYS A 57 5.76 4.74 -18.93
C LYS A 57 6.64 5.83 -19.55
N SER A 58 7.71 6.23 -18.86
CA SER A 58 8.63 7.26 -19.34
C SER A 58 9.66 6.71 -20.32
N GLU A 59 10.31 7.62 -21.04
CA GLU A 59 11.49 7.33 -21.88
C GLU A 59 12.80 7.37 -21.08
N GLU A 60 12.74 7.65 -19.78
CA GLU A 60 13.89 7.79 -18.89
C GLU A 60 13.99 6.62 -17.92
N VAL A 61 15.20 6.36 -17.41
CA VAL A 61 15.38 5.44 -16.28
C VAL A 61 14.84 6.12 -15.02
N ARG A 62 14.04 5.40 -14.24
CA ARG A 62 13.49 5.90 -12.97
C ARG A 62 14.02 5.09 -11.79
N THR A 63 14.36 5.78 -10.71
CA THR A 63 14.79 5.15 -9.46
C THR A 63 13.62 5.09 -8.50
N ILE A 64 13.21 3.88 -8.14
CA ILE A 64 12.05 3.65 -7.29
C ILE A 64 12.52 3.17 -5.93
N ARG A 65 12.07 3.86 -4.88
CA ARG A 65 12.17 3.41 -3.50
C ARG A 65 10.79 2.92 -3.06
N ALA A 66 10.72 1.67 -2.61
CA ALA A 66 9.46 1.05 -2.19
C ALA A 66 9.55 0.46 -0.79
N VAL A 67 8.41 0.46 -0.09
CA VAL A 67 8.21 -0.17 1.21
C VAL A 67 6.94 -1.00 1.15
N LEU A 68 7.03 -2.29 1.46
CA LEU A 68 5.89 -3.18 1.63
C LEU A 68 5.80 -3.62 3.09
N SER A 69 4.61 -3.60 3.66
CA SER A 69 4.38 -3.98 5.06
C SER A 69 3.08 -4.74 5.22
N ALA A 70 3.09 -5.77 6.06
CA ALA A 70 1.93 -6.51 6.53
C ALA A 70 1.83 -6.40 8.06
N GLY A 71 0.64 -6.25 8.59
CA GLY A 71 0.39 -6.29 10.03
C GLY A 71 -1.02 -6.74 10.36
N SER A 72 -1.20 -7.30 11.54
CA SER A 72 -2.53 -7.57 12.08
C SER A 72 -3.14 -6.29 12.62
N VAL A 73 -4.46 -6.18 12.51
CA VAL A 73 -5.24 -5.03 12.97
C VAL A 73 -6.43 -5.52 13.77
N TYR A 74 -6.85 -4.74 14.76
CA TYR A 74 -8.13 -4.96 15.43
C TYR A 74 -9.28 -4.52 14.52
N TYR A 75 -10.49 -4.96 14.83
CA TYR A 75 -11.71 -4.62 14.06
C TYR A 75 -11.98 -3.10 13.97
N ASN A 76 -11.44 -2.32 14.90
CA ASN A 76 -11.56 -0.86 14.92
C ASN A 76 -10.46 -0.15 14.10
N GLY A 77 -9.63 -0.90 13.37
CA GLY A 77 -8.53 -0.38 12.55
C GLY A 77 -7.23 -0.08 13.31
N VAL A 78 -7.20 -0.28 14.64
CA VAL A 78 -5.97 -0.08 15.43
C VAL A 78 -4.95 -1.15 15.07
N LYS A 79 -3.72 -0.73 14.75
CA LYS A 79 -2.60 -1.63 14.46
C LYS A 79 -2.27 -2.48 15.69
N ALA A 80 -2.14 -3.79 15.50
CA ALA A 80 -1.84 -4.73 16.57
C ALA A 80 -0.38 -5.19 16.54
N LYS A 81 0.00 -6.04 15.57
CA LYS A 81 1.37 -6.58 15.46
C LYS A 81 1.89 -6.48 14.03
N GLN A 82 3.15 -6.04 13.88
CA GLN A 82 3.82 -6.07 12.58
C GLN A 82 4.22 -7.51 12.24
N ILE A 83 3.80 -7.99 11.08
CA ILE A 83 4.08 -9.34 10.61
C ILE A 83 5.38 -9.35 9.83
N LYS A 84 5.46 -8.51 8.80
CA LYS A 84 6.64 -8.39 7.96
C LYS A 84 6.70 -7.00 7.35
N ARG A 85 7.92 -6.49 7.18
CA ARG A 85 8.19 -5.23 6.48
C ARG A 85 9.46 -5.41 5.67
N ALA A 86 9.43 -4.97 4.41
CA ALA A 86 10.59 -4.92 3.55
C ALA A 86 10.64 -3.55 2.86
N GLU A 87 11.85 -3.09 2.58
CA GLU A 87 12.08 -1.91 1.77
C GLU A 87 13.18 -2.17 0.76
N GLY A 88 13.10 -1.50 -0.37
CA GLY A 88 14.04 -1.67 -1.47
C GLY A 88 14.19 -0.40 -2.28
N ARG A 89 15.30 -0.33 -3.01
CA ARG A 89 15.58 0.70 -3.99
C ARG A 89 16.15 0.04 -5.24
N PHE A 90 15.57 0.33 -6.39
CA PHE A 90 15.99 -0.25 -7.67
C PHE A 90 15.75 0.74 -8.81
N GLN A 91 16.39 0.49 -9.94
CA GLN A 91 16.22 1.28 -11.16
C GLN A 91 15.35 0.51 -12.15
N LEU A 92 14.42 1.19 -12.79
CA LEU A 92 13.54 0.65 -13.80
C LEU A 92 13.82 1.34 -15.14
N ALA A 93 14.19 0.53 -16.14
CA ALA A 93 14.47 1.01 -17.48
C ALA A 93 13.22 1.62 -18.15
N PRO A 94 13.37 2.46 -19.18
CA PRO A 94 12.26 2.99 -19.98
C PRO A 94 11.36 1.87 -20.51
N GLY A 95 10.05 2.00 -20.37
CA GLY A 95 9.09 0.95 -20.76
C GLY A 95 9.18 -0.35 -19.94
N GLY A 96 10.05 -0.40 -18.93
CA GLY A 96 10.30 -1.59 -18.13
C GLY A 96 9.16 -1.88 -17.16
N THR A 97 9.01 -3.16 -16.81
CA THR A 97 8.07 -3.62 -15.79
C THR A 97 8.81 -4.38 -14.69
N GLU A 98 8.31 -4.29 -13.46
CA GLU A 98 8.84 -5.01 -12.30
C GLU A 98 7.67 -5.41 -11.39
N THR A 99 7.79 -6.55 -10.71
CA THR A 99 6.82 -6.97 -9.69
C THR A 99 7.52 -7.18 -8.36
N LEU A 100 7.24 -6.31 -7.39
CA LEU A 100 7.73 -6.47 -6.04
C LEU A 100 6.90 -7.50 -5.29
N ARG A 101 7.56 -8.44 -4.62
CA ARG A 101 6.90 -9.51 -3.87
C ARG A 101 7.38 -9.56 -2.43
N LEU A 102 6.43 -9.58 -1.49
CA LEU A 102 6.69 -9.83 -0.08
C LEU A 102 5.91 -11.06 0.40
N ARG A 103 6.57 -12.22 0.39
CA ARG A 103 6.00 -13.47 0.89
C ARG A 103 6.01 -13.49 2.43
N CYS A 104 4.86 -13.74 3.04
CA CYS A 104 4.68 -13.93 4.47
C CYS A 104 4.42 -15.42 4.74
N THR A 105 5.29 -16.07 5.52
CA THR A 105 5.13 -17.48 5.90
C THR A 105 4.21 -17.62 7.10
N VAL A 106 3.71 -18.84 7.32
CA VAL A 106 2.78 -19.16 8.42
C VAL A 106 3.41 -18.83 9.77
N GLU A 107 4.68 -19.17 9.95
CA GLU A 107 5.44 -18.92 11.17
C GLU A 107 5.62 -17.42 11.45
N GLU A 108 5.59 -16.58 10.40
CA GLU A 108 5.73 -15.13 10.54
C GLU A 108 4.44 -14.46 11.01
N TYR A 109 3.26 -15.03 10.72
CA TYR A 109 1.98 -14.38 11.00
C TYR A 109 1.11 -15.08 12.04
N LEU A 110 1.21 -16.40 12.21
CA LEU A 110 0.20 -17.19 12.94
C LEU A 110 0.06 -16.78 14.42
N ASP A 111 1.17 -16.53 15.11
CA ASP A 111 1.21 -16.07 16.51
C ASP A 111 0.91 -14.56 16.67
N LYS A 112 0.82 -13.85 15.54
CA LYS A 112 0.55 -12.42 15.48
C LYS A 112 -0.89 -12.08 15.11
N LEU A 113 -1.70 -13.08 14.78
CA LEU A 113 -3.14 -12.91 14.57
C LEU A 113 -3.80 -12.42 15.87
N VAL A 114 -4.74 -11.49 15.72
CA VAL A 114 -5.58 -10.98 16.82
C VAL A 114 -7.04 -11.37 16.59
N GLU A 115 -7.95 -10.79 17.37
CA GLU A 115 -9.39 -10.96 17.23
C GLU A 115 -9.83 -10.76 15.77
N TYR A 116 -10.72 -11.62 15.31
CA TYR A 116 -11.20 -11.69 13.93
C TYR A 116 -10.14 -12.00 12.87
N SER A 117 -8.84 -12.04 13.20
CA SER A 117 -7.74 -12.34 12.27
C SER A 117 -7.65 -11.35 11.10
N ASN A 118 -7.99 -10.08 11.36
CA ASN A 118 -7.91 -9.03 10.36
C ASN A 118 -6.45 -8.62 10.12
N MET A 119 -6.15 -8.40 8.85
CA MET A 119 -4.84 -8.08 8.33
C MET A 119 -4.92 -6.79 7.53
N LYS A 120 -3.85 -6.00 7.56
CA LYS A 120 -3.70 -4.84 6.72
C LYS A 120 -2.32 -4.83 6.06
N ILE A 121 -2.32 -4.54 4.78
CA ILE A 121 -1.15 -4.37 3.94
C ILE A 121 -1.00 -2.89 3.64
N PHE A 122 0.24 -2.43 3.60
CA PHE A 122 0.60 -1.11 3.10
C PHE A 122 1.71 -1.24 2.08
N ALA A 123 1.52 -0.60 0.93
CA ALA A 123 2.53 -0.42 -0.09
C ALA A 123 2.76 1.07 -0.31
N ILE A 124 4.01 1.51 -0.24
CA ILE A 124 4.41 2.89 -0.51
C ILE A 124 5.57 2.86 -1.49
N ALA A 125 5.49 3.66 -2.55
CA ALA A 125 6.56 3.84 -3.51
C ALA A 125 6.81 5.32 -3.80
N THR A 126 8.07 5.68 -3.98
CA THR A 126 8.48 7.03 -4.38
C THR A 126 9.48 6.93 -5.54
N VAL A 127 9.22 7.69 -6.60
CA VAL A 127 10.13 7.89 -7.72
C VAL A 127 11.03 9.08 -7.38
N GLU A 128 12.34 8.87 -7.34
CA GLU A 128 13.27 9.86 -6.81
C GLU A 128 13.43 11.07 -7.73
N GLU A 129 13.34 10.88 -9.05
CA GLU A 129 13.57 11.95 -10.04
C GLU A 129 12.38 12.91 -10.15
N THR A 130 11.14 12.40 -10.07
CA THR A 130 9.91 13.18 -10.25
C THR A 130 9.23 13.56 -8.95
N GLU A 131 9.72 13.03 -7.82
CA GLU A 131 9.05 13.09 -6.51
C GLU A 131 7.65 12.47 -6.51
N GLN A 132 7.27 11.72 -7.58
CA GLN A 132 6.01 10.99 -7.65
C GLN A 132 5.96 10.01 -6.47
N THR A 133 4.91 10.11 -5.67
CA THR A 133 4.67 9.20 -4.56
C THR A 133 3.34 8.50 -4.76
N TRP A 134 3.35 7.18 -4.62
CA TRP A 134 2.18 6.33 -4.64
C TRP A 134 2.09 5.59 -3.31
N ALA A 135 0.87 5.44 -2.81
CA ALA A 135 0.60 4.65 -1.63
C ALA A 135 -0.75 3.96 -1.81
N ASP A 136 -0.80 2.69 -1.46
CA ASP A 136 -2.01 1.89 -1.51
C ASP A 136 -2.06 0.92 -0.33
N GLU A 137 -3.26 0.50 0.01
CA GLU A 137 -3.51 -0.40 1.12
C GLU A 137 -4.60 -1.42 0.77
N ASP A 138 -4.44 -2.63 1.31
CA ASP A 138 -5.44 -3.69 1.22
C ASP A 138 -5.68 -4.27 2.61
N ASP A 139 -6.91 -4.65 2.90
CA ASP A 139 -7.28 -5.34 4.11
C ASP A 139 -8.04 -6.63 3.81
N PHE A 140 -7.65 -7.68 4.53
CA PHE A 140 -8.23 -8.99 4.35
C PHE A 140 -8.34 -9.72 5.68
N GLN A 141 -9.15 -10.77 5.71
CA GLN A 141 -9.32 -11.61 6.87
C GLN A 141 -8.68 -12.98 6.63
N VAL A 142 -7.89 -13.46 7.59
CA VAL A 142 -7.42 -14.84 7.57
C VAL A 142 -8.58 -15.77 7.98
N ILE A 143 -8.99 -16.63 7.05
CA ILE A 143 -10.16 -17.50 7.20
C ILE A 143 -9.82 -18.69 8.09
N LYS A 144 -10.53 -18.82 9.21
CA LYS A 144 -10.46 -19.98 10.10
C LYS A 144 -11.52 -21.02 9.71
N PRO A 145 -11.22 -22.32 9.85
CA PRO A 145 -12.22 -23.36 9.61
C PRO A 145 -13.38 -23.26 10.61
N THR A 146 -14.59 -23.51 10.13
CA THR A 146 -15.80 -23.55 10.97
C THR A 146 -15.82 -24.84 11.80
N ILE A 147 -15.87 -24.71 13.12
CA ILE A 147 -16.10 -25.85 14.02
C ILE A 147 -17.61 -26.02 14.17
N LYS A 148 -18.12 -27.22 13.84
CA LYS A 148 -19.48 -27.63 14.19
C LYS A 148 -19.41 -28.40 15.50
N VAL A 149 -20.15 -27.94 16.51
CA VAL A 149 -20.31 -28.65 17.77
C VAL A 149 -21.66 -29.39 17.69
N GLU A 150 -21.62 -30.71 17.85
CA GLU A 150 -22.80 -31.57 17.97
C GLU A 150 -23.08 -31.89 19.44
#